data_AF-A0A5S9MHQ3-F1
#
_entry.id   AF-A0A5S9MHQ3-F1
#
_cell.length_a   1.000
_cell.length_b   1.000
_cell.length_c   1.000
_cell.angle_alpha   90.00
_cell.angle_beta   90.00
_cell.angle_gamma   90.00
#
_symmetry.space_group_name_H-M   'P 1'
#
loop_
_entity.id
_entity.type
_entity.pdbx_description
1 polymer ?
#
loop_
_entity_poly.entity_id
_entity_poly.type
_entity_poly.pdbx_seq_one_letter_code
_entity_poly.pdbx_strand_id
1 'polypeptide(L)'
;MSKVLNVRGKVLPAANSSVVLHAELENGQMVTGESKIPTYGERIKRVFLTPDTIEPLPESIQVIREADLIVIGPGSLYTSILPNLLVPHIGRSDSL
;
A
#
# COMPACT_ATOMS: atom_id res chain seq x y z
N MET A 1 -17.40 10.69 0.80
CA MET A 1 -17.88 9.31 1.07
C MET A 1 -18.05 9.00 2.55
N SER A 2 -17.07 9.24 3.43
CA SER A 2 -17.16 8.87 4.87
C SER A 2 -18.36 9.46 5.62
N LYS A 3 -18.70 10.74 5.39
CA LYS A 3 -19.91 11.39 5.96
C LYS A 3 -21.24 10.79 5.46
N VAL A 4 -21.25 10.19 4.27
CA VAL A 4 -22.46 9.57 3.68
C VAL A 4 -22.69 8.18 4.28
N LEU A 5 -21.63 7.50 4.75
CA LEU A 5 -21.68 6.13 5.25
C LEU A 5 -21.67 6.03 6.79
N ASN A 6 -21.88 7.15 7.51
CA ASN A 6 -21.88 7.22 8.98
C ASN A 6 -20.70 6.47 9.63
N VAL A 7 -19.50 6.61 9.05
CA VAL A 7 -18.29 5.91 9.50
C VAL A 7 -17.87 6.45 10.87
N ARG A 8 -17.70 5.55 11.85
CA ARG A 8 -17.06 5.88 13.13
C ARG A 8 -15.56 5.63 13.01
N GLY A 9 -14.77 6.69 13.01
CA GLY A 9 -13.31 6.65 12.87
C GLY A 9 -12.79 7.46 11.68
N LYS A 10 -11.47 7.41 11.46
CA LYS A 10 -10.80 8.07 10.34
C LYS A 10 -10.48 7.04 9.26
N VAL A 11 -10.74 7.41 8.00
CA VAL A 11 -10.30 6.63 6.82
C VAL A 11 -9.33 7.52 6.05
N LEU A 12 -8.06 7.14 6.07
CA LEU A 12 -6.97 7.93 5.49
C LEU A 12 -6.31 7.13 4.35
N PRO A 13 -5.98 7.78 3.23
CA PRO A 13 -5.22 7.12 2.17
C PRO A 13 -3.75 6.91 2.61
N ALA A 14 -3.12 5.87 2.07
CA ALA A 14 -1.70 5.62 2.29
C ALA A 14 -0.81 6.65 1.58
N ALA A 15 -1.11 7.00 0.33
CA ALA A 15 -0.39 8.01 -0.46
C ALA A 15 -1.26 9.26 -0.70
N ASN A 16 -0.62 10.42 -0.86
CA ASN A 16 -1.29 11.69 -1.16
C ASN A 16 -1.69 11.85 -2.65
N SER A 17 -1.35 10.88 -3.48
CA SER A 17 -1.48 10.93 -4.94
C SER A 17 -1.80 9.55 -5.50
N SER A 18 -2.22 9.49 -6.76
CA SER A 18 -2.49 8.23 -7.45
C SER A 18 -1.19 7.47 -7.67
N VAL A 19 -1.22 6.17 -7.39
CA VAL A 19 -0.07 5.27 -7.55
C VAL A 19 -0.45 4.09 -8.44
N VAL A 20 0.55 3.50 -9.09
CA VAL A 20 0.39 2.27 -9.89
C VAL A 20 1.20 1.16 -9.27
N LEU A 21 0.55 0.03 -9.01
CA LEU A 21 1.20 -1.19 -8.53
C LEU A 21 1.76 -1.99 -9.70
N HIS A 22 3.00 -2.44 -9.55
CA HIS A 22 3.69 -3.32 -10.48
C HIS A 22 4.14 -4.59 -9.77
N ALA A 23 4.25 -5.68 -10.52
CA ALA A 23 4.87 -6.93 -10.09
C ALA A 23 5.97 -7.35 -11.07
N GLU A 24 7.12 -7.76 -10.53
CA GLU A 24 8.13 -8.56 -11.23
C GLU A 24 7.87 -10.03 -10.90
N LEU A 25 7.68 -10.86 -11.92
CA LEU A 25 7.51 -12.31 -11.77
C LEU A 25 8.86 -13.01 -11.76
N GLU A 26 8.93 -14.25 -11.26
CA GLU A 26 10.18 -15.03 -11.20
C GLU A 26 10.83 -15.25 -12.57
N ASN A 27 10.03 -15.28 -13.65
CA ASN A 27 10.53 -15.38 -15.02
C ASN A 27 11.05 -14.05 -15.61
N GLY A 28 11.08 -12.97 -14.81
CA GLY A 28 11.52 -11.64 -15.21
C GLY A 28 10.45 -10.78 -15.90
N GLN A 29 9.24 -11.31 -16.12
CA GLN A 29 8.14 -10.55 -16.71
C GLN A 29 7.63 -9.47 -15.74
N MET A 30 7.31 -8.30 -16.31
CA MET A 30 6.71 -7.19 -15.59
C MET A 30 5.20 -7.12 -15.84
N VAL A 31 4.42 -7.02 -14.77
CA VAL A 31 2.96 -6.83 -14.81
C VAL A 31 2.60 -5.50 -14.17
N THR A 32 1.83 -4.68 -14.88
CA THR A 32 1.40 -3.35 -14.41
C THR A 32 -0.11 -3.32 -14.18
N GLY A 33 -0.50 -2.85 -13.01
CA GLY A 33 -1.89 -2.68 -12.59
C GLY A 33 -2.33 -3.77 -11.62
N GLU A 34 -2.88 -3.34 -10.47
CA GLU A 34 -3.29 -4.20 -9.36
C GLU A 34 -4.23 -5.34 -9.80
N SER A 35 -5.24 -5.03 -10.60
CA SER A 35 -6.23 -6.01 -11.06
C SER A 35 -5.67 -7.08 -12.01
N LYS A 36 -4.52 -6.82 -12.64
CA LYS A 36 -3.89 -7.76 -13.57
C LYS A 36 -2.94 -8.71 -12.86
N ILE A 37 -2.32 -8.30 -11.76
CA ILE A 37 -1.29 -9.09 -11.08
C ILE A 37 -1.77 -10.51 -10.71
N PRO A 38 -2.97 -10.73 -10.15
CA PRO A 38 -3.43 -12.07 -9.79
C PRO A 38 -3.71 -12.99 -10.99
N THR A 39 -3.85 -12.47 -12.20
CA THR A 39 -4.33 -13.25 -13.36
C THR A 39 -3.22 -13.96 -14.13
N TYR A 40 -1.94 -13.69 -13.82
CA TYR A 40 -0.81 -14.23 -14.59
C TYR A 40 -0.38 -15.63 -14.18
N GLY A 41 -0.84 -16.17 -13.04
CA GLY A 41 -0.58 -17.55 -12.61
C GLY A 41 0.86 -17.90 -12.22
N GLU A 42 1.82 -17.01 -12.51
CA GLU A 42 3.24 -17.15 -12.16
C GLU A 42 3.55 -16.63 -10.74
N ARG A 43 4.65 -17.12 -10.16
CA ARG A 43 5.12 -16.63 -8.86
C ARG A 43 5.61 -15.18 -8.94
N ILE A 44 5.19 -14.37 -7.99
CA ILE A 44 5.62 -12.98 -7.85
C ILE A 44 6.96 -12.95 -7.10
N LYS A 45 7.98 -12.40 -7.75
CA LYS A 45 9.31 -12.17 -7.14
C LYS A 45 9.29 -10.93 -6.25
N ARG A 46 8.71 -9.82 -6.72
CA ARG A 46 8.49 -8.60 -5.92
C ARG A 46 7.39 -7.71 -6.49
N VAL A 47 6.90 -6.80 -5.67
CA VAL A 47 6.01 -5.69 -6.07
C VAL A 47 6.63 -4.34 -5.73
N PHE A 48 6.26 -3.30 -6.47
CA PHE A 48 6.71 -1.93 -6.25
C PHE A 48 5.68 -0.93 -6.81
N LEU A 49 5.79 0.32 -6.40
CA LEU A 49 4.89 1.40 -6.79
C LEU A 49 5.58 2.38 -7.75
N THR A 50 4.78 3.01 -8.61
CA THR A 50 5.18 4.21 -9.33
C THR A 50 4.14 5.33 -9.17
N PRO A 51 4.56 6.62 -9.22
CA PRO A 51 5.95 7.08 -9.27
C PRO A 51 6.70 6.74 -7.96
N ASP A 52 8.03 6.74 -8.01
CA ASP A 52 8.88 6.51 -6.83
C ASP A 52 8.92 7.71 -5.87
N THR A 53 8.42 8.87 -6.31
CA THR A 53 8.30 10.12 -5.55
C THR A 53 6.97 10.24 -4.78
N ILE A 54 6.35 9.12 -4.41
CA ILE A 54 5.09 9.13 -3.66
C ILE A 54 5.35 9.46 -2.20
N GLU A 55 4.50 10.32 -1.63
CA GLU A 55 4.57 10.71 -0.24
C GLU A 55 3.31 10.25 0.50
N PRO A 56 3.43 9.81 1.77
CA PRO A 56 2.27 9.49 2.57
C PRO A 56 1.49 10.76 2.91
N LEU A 57 0.21 10.59 3.27
CA LEU A 57 -0.51 11.68 3.91
C LEU A 57 0.09 11.92 5.31
N PRO A 58 0.48 13.16 5.69
CA PRO A 58 1.09 13.42 7.00
C PRO A 58 0.24 12.96 8.19
N GLU A 59 -1.09 13.10 8.08
CA GLU A 59 -2.03 12.62 9.10
C GLU A 59 -1.98 11.08 9.26
N SER A 60 -1.78 10.33 8.16
CA SER A 60 -1.64 8.87 8.22
C SER A 60 -0.42 8.48 9.05
N ILE A 61 0.70 9.17 8.87
CA ILE A 61 1.93 8.92 9.65
C ILE A 61 1.72 9.28 11.13
N GLN A 62 1.06 10.39 11.42
CA GLN A 62 0.76 10.77 12.81
C GLN A 62 -0.07 9.70 13.52
N VAL A 63 -1.17 9.25 12.91
CA VAL A 63 -2.05 8.22 13.49
C VAL A 63 -1.30 6.90 13.68
N ILE A 64 -0.41 6.53 12.76
CA ILE A 64 0.43 5.32 12.91
C ILE A 64 1.36 5.44 14.12
N ARG A 65 1.98 6.61 14.35
CA ARG A 65 2.90 6.83 15.48
C ARG A 65 2.20 6.84 16.84
N GLU A 66 0.98 7.33 16.88
CA GLU A 66 0.17 7.44 18.11
C GLU A 66 -0.60 6.14 18.41
N ALA A 67 -0.59 5.15 17.51
CA ALA A 67 -1.37 3.94 17.65
C ALA A 67 -0.84 3.03 18.78
N ASP A 68 -1.71 2.66 19.71
CA ASP A 68 -1.41 1.64 20.73
C ASP A 68 -1.24 0.24 20.11
N LEU A 69 -1.89 -0.01 18.98
CA LEU A 69 -1.86 -1.27 18.24
C LEU A 69 -2.03 -1.01 16.74
N ILE A 70 -1.18 -1.64 15.93
CA ILE A 70 -1.30 -1.66 14.47
C ILE A 70 -1.71 -3.06 14.03
N VAL A 71 -2.80 -3.15 13.27
CA VAL A 71 -3.26 -4.39 12.63
C VAL A 71 -2.99 -4.30 11.14
N ILE A 72 -2.31 -5.31 10.60
CA ILE A 72 -2.02 -5.42 9.17
C ILE A 72 -2.82 -6.59 8.59
N GLY A 73 -3.83 -6.28 7.77
CA GLY A 73 -4.70 -7.27 7.14
C GLY A 73 -6.05 -7.47 7.87
N PRO A 74 -6.82 -8.53 7.53
CA PRO A 74 -6.52 -9.51 6.47
C PRO A 74 -6.59 -8.88 5.08
N GLY A 75 -5.93 -9.50 4.11
CA GLY A 75 -5.97 -9.05 2.72
C GLY A 75 -4.95 -9.76 1.85
N SER A 76 -5.06 -9.57 0.53
CA SER A 76 -4.08 -10.09 -0.41
C SER A 76 -2.71 -9.50 -0.12
N LEU A 77 -1.71 -10.35 0.10
CA LEU A 77 -0.36 -9.91 0.47
C LEU A 77 0.19 -8.90 -0.54
N TYR A 78 0.16 -9.25 -1.83
CA TYR A 78 0.79 -8.45 -2.89
C TYR A 78 -0.05 -7.27 -3.39
N THR A 79 -1.37 -7.36 -3.31
CA THR A 79 -2.28 -6.36 -3.89
C THR A 79 -3.05 -5.54 -2.87
N SER A 80 -2.95 -5.85 -1.58
CA SER A 80 -3.63 -5.09 -0.51
C SER A 80 -2.69 -4.69 0.61
N ILE A 81 -1.89 -5.62 1.13
CA ILE A 81 -1.03 -5.35 2.29
C ILE A 81 0.25 -4.61 1.88
N LEU A 82 1.08 -5.23 1.03
CA LEU A 82 2.36 -4.66 0.61
C LEU A 82 2.23 -3.29 -0.07
N PRO A 83 1.21 -3.02 -0.92
CA PRO A 83 1.08 -1.69 -1.54
C PRO A 83 0.97 -0.55 -0.51
N ASN A 84 0.34 -0.77 0.65
CA ASN A 84 0.30 0.25 1.70
C ASN A 84 1.66 0.40 2.40
N LEU A 85 2.36 -0.71 2.67
CA LEU A 85 3.65 -0.71 3.36
C LEU A 85 4.81 -0.20 2.50
N LEU A 86 4.67 -0.27 1.17
CA LEU A 86 5.66 0.22 0.22
C LEU A 86 5.64 1.74 0.05
N VAL A 87 4.60 2.42 0.53
CA VAL A 87 4.62 3.89 0.61
C VAL A 87 5.70 4.31 1.60
N PRO A 88 6.58 5.27 1.24
CA PRO A 88 7.63 5.74 2.14
C PRO A 88 7.10 6.11 3.53
N HIS A 89 7.92 5.82 4.55
CA HIS A 89 7.64 6.09 5.96
C HIS A 89 6.45 5.33 6.60
N ILE A 90 5.69 4.52 5.83
CA ILE A 90 4.65 3.64 6.40
C ILE A 90 5.26 2.32 6.87
N GLY A 91 5.89 1.56 5.95
CA GLY A 91 6.47 0.25 6.27
C GLY A 91 7.91 0.30 6.78
N ARG A 92 8.58 1.46 6.64
CA ARG A 92 9.97 1.66 7.10
C ARG A 92 9.97 2.38 8.44
N SER A 93 10.51 1.72 9.45
CA SER A 93 10.98 2.36 10.67
C SER A 93 12.31 3.06 10.37
N ASP A 94 12.27 4.21 9.71
CA ASP A 94 13.45 5.06 9.75
C ASP A 94 13.53 5.58 11.18
N SER A 95 14.55 5.15 11.92
CA SER A 95 14.89 5.69 13.24
C SER A 95 14.94 7.21 13.14
N LEU A 96 13.90 7.85 13.67
CA LEU A 96 13.87 9.27 14.00
C LEU A 96 14.52 9.47 15.37
#